data_AF-A0A376S6F5-F1
#
_entry.id   AF-A0A376S6F5-F1
#
_cell.length_a   1.000
_cell.length_b   1.000
_cell.length_c   1.000
_cell.angle_alpha   90.00
_cell.angle_beta   90.00
_cell.angle_gamma   90.00
#
_symmetry.space_group_name_H-M   'P 1'
#
loop_
_entity.id
_entity.type
_entity.pdbx_description
1 polymer ?
#
loop_
_entity_poly.entity_id
_entity_poly.type
_entity_poly.pdbx_seq_one_letter_code
_entity_poly.pdbx_strand_id
1 'polypeptide(L)'
;MGLMTSFERGMERFLVPVAIKLNSQKHVAAVRDGFVFTFPIIMASSLIILINFAILSPDGFIAGLLHLNSVFPNLEKAQAIFTPVMNGSVNIMSIMIAFLVARNMAISYEQDDLYAD
;
A
#
# COMPACT_ATOMS: atom_id res chain seq x y z
N MET A 1 -27.93 -4.26 -33.26
CA MET A 1 -27.43 -4.66 -31.93
C MET A 1 -26.13 -5.43 -32.13
N GLY A 2 -24.99 -4.85 -32.46
CA GLY A 2 -24.33 -3.65 -31.95
C GLY A 2 -23.03 -4.18 -31.35
N LEU A 3 -21.98 -4.29 -32.18
CA LEU A 3 -20.72 -5.01 -31.94
C LEU A 3 -20.18 -4.91 -30.50
N MET A 4 -20.35 -3.75 -29.86
CA MET A 4 -20.03 -3.49 -28.45
C MET A 4 -20.63 -4.53 -27.48
N THR A 5 -21.91 -4.89 -27.64
CA THR A 5 -22.60 -5.87 -26.77
C THR A 5 -22.16 -7.32 -27.03
N SER A 6 -21.59 -7.59 -28.21
CA SER A 6 -21.02 -8.90 -28.54
C SER A 6 -19.58 -9.02 -28.03
N PHE A 7 -18.82 -7.92 -28.10
CA PHE A 7 -17.50 -7.81 -27.49
C PHE A 7 -17.56 -7.89 -25.96
N GLU A 8 -18.50 -7.16 -25.34
CA GLU A 8 -18.76 -7.21 -23.90
C GLU A 8 -19.07 -8.65 -23.44
N ARG A 9 -19.98 -9.34 -24.11
CA ARG A 9 -20.30 -10.76 -23.83
C ARG A 9 -19.10 -11.69 -24.03
N GLY A 10 -18.29 -11.47 -25.06
CA GLY A 10 -17.07 -12.26 -25.29
C GLY A 10 -16.03 -12.07 -24.19
N MET A 11 -15.84 -10.81 -23.77
CA MET A 11 -14.93 -10.43 -22.69
C MET A 11 -15.43 -10.94 -21.34
N GLU A 12 -16.70 -10.80 -21.03
CA GLU A 12 -17.31 -11.32 -19.79
C GLU A 12 -17.14 -12.84 -19.70
N ARG A 13 -17.44 -13.56 -20.79
CA ARG A 13 -17.31 -15.02 -20.84
C ARG A 13 -15.87 -15.51 -20.63
N PHE A 14 -14.87 -14.68 -20.90
CA PHE A 14 -13.46 -15.01 -20.69
C PHE A 14 -12.92 -14.50 -19.35
N LEU A 15 -13.15 -13.23 -19.02
CA LEU A 15 -12.62 -12.58 -17.83
C LEU A 15 -13.30 -13.06 -16.53
N VAL A 16 -14.61 -13.28 -16.54
CA VAL A 16 -15.35 -13.73 -15.35
C VAL A 16 -14.82 -15.07 -14.81
N PRO A 17 -14.70 -16.15 -15.62
CA PRO A 17 -14.19 -17.41 -15.09
C PRO A 17 -12.71 -17.33 -14.68
N VAL A 18 -11.90 -16.50 -15.33
CA VAL A 18 -10.51 -16.25 -14.92
C VAL A 18 -10.45 -15.53 -13.58
N ALA A 19 -11.27 -14.48 -13.40
CA ALA A 19 -11.37 -13.75 -12.16
C ALA A 19 -11.84 -14.64 -11.00
N ILE A 20 -12.84 -15.50 -11.24
CA ILE A 20 -13.31 -16.48 -10.26
C ILE A 20 -12.18 -17.43 -9.87
N LYS A 21 -11.46 -17.99 -10.84
CA LYS A 21 -10.32 -18.90 -10.57
C LYS A 21 -9.21 -18.22 -9.77
N LEU A 22 -8.88 -16.97 -10.08
CA LEU A 22 -7.87 -16.21 -9.33
C LEU A 22 -8.32 -15.89 -7.91
N ASN A 23 -9.59 -15.50 -7.76
CA ASN A 23 -10.18 -15.18 -6.46
C ASN A 23 -10.30 -16.43 -5.57
N SER A 24 -10.54 -17.61 -6.14
CA SER A 24 -10.66 -18.87 -5.40
C SER A 24 -9.32 -19.49 -4.98
N GLN A 25 -8.18 -18.95 -5.42
CA GLN A 25 -6.87 -19.46 -4.99
C GLN A 25 -6.54 -18.97 -3.58
N LYS A 26 -6.39 -19.89 -2.63
CA LYS A 26 -6.03 -19.59 -1.23
C LYS A 26 -4.78 -18.72 -1.08
N HIS A 27 -3.76 -18.92 -1.92
CA HIS A 27 -2.55 -18.10 -1.91
C HIS A 27 -2.81 -16.64 -2.32
N VAL A 28 -3.61 -16.44 -3.37
CA VAL A 28 -3.96 -15.10 -3.87
C VAL A 28 -4.87 -14.39 -2.88
N ALA A 29 -5.84 -15.12 -2.32
CA ALA A 29 -6.72 -14.63 -1.26
C ALA A 29 -5.92 -14.20 -0.01
N ALA A 30 -4.98 -15.02 0.45
CA ALA A 30 -4.16 -14.69 1.61
C ALA A 30 -3.27 -13.47 1.39
N VAL A 31 -2.70 -13.30 0.19
CA VAL A 31 -1.98 -12.07 -0.20
C VAL A 31 -2.91 -10.86 -0.17
N ARG A 32 -4.05 -10.94 -0.86
CA ARG A 32 -5.06 -9.86 -0.88
C ARG A 32 -5.45 -9.45 0.54
N ASP A 33 -5.81 -10.42 1.37
CA ASP A 33 -6.30 -10.18 2.72
C ASP A 33 -5.17 -9.65 3.62
N GLY A 34 -3.91 -10.07 3.38
CA GLY A 34 -2.73 -9.55 4.06
C GLY A 34 -2.49 -8.07 3.75
N PHE A 35 -2.64 -7.69 2.48
CA PHE A 35 -2.52 -6.28 2.06
C PHE A 35 -3.64 -5.39 2.61
N VAL A 36 -4.85 -5.90 2.78
CA VAL A 36 -5.97 -5.12 3.35
C VAL A 36 -5.65 -4.60 4.76
N PHE A 37 -4.96 -5.40 5.59
CA PHE A 37 -4.51 -4.97 6.93
C PHE A 37 -3.51 -3.80 6.88
N THR A 38 -2.77 -3.65 5.78
CA THR A 38 -1.74 -2.61 5.62
C THR A 38 -2.27 -1.29 5.06
N PHE A 39 -3.51 -1.25 4.56
CA PHE A 39 -4.09 -0.04 3.97
C PHE A 39 -4.06 1.18 4.88
N PRO A 40 -4.43 1.11 6.18
CA PRO A 40 -4.38 2.29 7.05
C PRO A 40 -2.95 2.84 7.21
N ILE A 41 -1.95 1.96 7.28
CA ILE A 41 -0.54 2.33 7.43
C ILE A 41 -0.03 2.99 6.15
N ILE A 42 -0.36 2.44 4.98
CA ILE A 42 0.00 3.01 3.67
C ILE A 42 -0.63 4.40 3.52
N MET A 43 -1.91 4.55 3.88
CA MET A 43 -2.62 5.83 3.80
C MET A 43 -2.03 6.87 4.75
N ALA A 44 -1.68 6.51 5.98
CA ALA A 44 -1.04 7.42 6.91
C ALA A 44 0.37 7.80 6.43
N SER A 45 1.14 6.83 5.95
CA SER A 45 2.50 7.08 5.48
C SER A 45 2.54 7.96 4.23
N SER A 46 1.58 7.83 3.31
CA SER A 46 1.56 8.63 2.09
C SER A 46 1.39 10.12 2.37
N LEU A 47 0.57 10.48 3.38
CA LEU A 47 0.42 11.86 3.85
C LEU A 47 1.72 12.41 4.43
N ILE A 48 2.42 11.60 5.23
CA ILE A 48 3.68 11.99 5.85
C ILE A 48 4.78 12.17 4.80
N ILE A 49 4.87 11.26 3.83
CA ILE A 49 5.79 11.37 2.68
C ILE A 49 5.51 12.65 1.90
N LEU A 50 4.23 12.94 1.61
CA LEU A 50 3.84 14.16 0.90
C LEU A 50 4.29 15.42 1.66
N ILE A 51 4.03 15.48 2.96
CA ILE A 51 4.46 16.61 3.81
C ILE A 51 5.99 16.72 3.80
N ASN A 52 6.70 15.60 3.99
CA ASN A 52 8.15 15.58 4.09
C ASN A 52 8.83 16.04 2.79
N PHE A 53 8.42 15.50 1.65
CA PHE A 53 9.11 15.72 0.37
C PHE A 53 8.52 16.86 -0.48
N ALA A 54 7.20 17.09 -0.46
CA ALA A 54 6.60 18.14 -1.29
C ALA A 54 6.54 19.51 -0.58
N ILE A 55 6.45 19.52 0.76
CA ILE A 55 6.26 20.75 1.55
C ILE A 55 7.55 21.14 2.30
N LEU A 56 8.16 20.21 3.02
CA LEU A 56 9.27 20.47 3.94
C LEU A 56 10.66 20.28 3.30
N SER A 57 10.75 19.77 2.08
CA SER A 57 12.03 19.66 1.37
C SER A 57 12.51 21.03 0.89
N PRO A 58 13.79 21.38 1.06
CA PRO A 58 14.36 22.62 0.52
C PRO A 58 14.17 22.76 -1.00
N ASP A 59 14.17 21.64 -1.73
CA ASP A 59 13.89 21.53 -3.17
C ASP A 59 12.44 21.13 -3.47
N GLY A 60 11.57 21.15 -2.46
CA GLY A 60 10.17 20.77 -2.57
C GLY A 60 9.39 21.75 -3.43
N PHE A 61 8.36 21.23 -4.13
CA PHE A 61 7.50 22.02 -5.00
C PHE A 61 6.93 23.27 -4.31
N ILE A 62 6.48 23.14 -3.06
CA ILE A 62 5.92 24.28 -2.30
C ILE A 62 7.03 25.20 -1.77
N ALA A 63 8.19 24.65 -1.40
CA ALA A 63 9.32 25.45 -0.92
C ALA A 63 9.90 26.36 -2.01
N GLY A 64 9.97 25.87 -3.25
CA GLY A 64 10.34 26.65 -4.43
C GLY A 64 9.28 27.68 -4.83
N LEU A 65 7.99 27.35 -4.70
CA LEU A 65 6.89 28.25 -5.11
C LEU A 65 6.64 29.41 -4.13
N LEU A 66 6.82 29.18 -2.82
CA LEU A 66 6.54 30.16 -1.77
C LEU A 66 7.80 30.71 -1.07
N HIS A 67 9.01 30.36 -1.53
CA HIS A 67 10.28 30.73 -0.92
C HIS A 67 10.31 30.45 0.61
N LEU A 68 9.84 29.27 1.03
CA LEU A 68 9.75 28.90 2.46
C LEU A 68 11.11 28.88 3.17
N ASN A 69 12.23 28.80 2.43
CA ASN A 69 13.57 28.94 2.97
C ASN A 69 13.82 30.29 3.69
N SER A 70 13.09 31.35 3.33
CA SER A 70 13.18 32.65 4.01
C SER A 70 12.27 32.79 5.22
N VAL A 71 11.26 31.92 5.37
CA VAL A 71 10.24 32.00 6.44
C VAL A 71 10.46 30.95 7.53
N PHE A 72 10.98 29.76 7.17
CA PHE A 72 11.31 28.68 8.09
C PHE A 72 12.76 28.22 7.89
N PRO A 73 13.74 28.78 8.63
CA PRO A 73 15.16 28.44 8.46
C PRO A 73 15.57 27.03 8.97
N ASN A 74 14.62 26.19 9.40
CA ASN A 74 14.87 24.86 9.98
C ASN A 74 14.05 23.74 9.29
N LEU A 75 13.79 23.84 7.97
CA LEU A 75 13.05 22.82 7.20
C LEU A 75 13.64 21.39 7.37
N GLU A 76 14.95 21.28 7.42
CA GLU A 76 15.66 20.01 7.63
C GLU A 76 15.35 19.36 8.99
N LYS A 77 15.23 20.16 10.06
CA LYS A 77 14.86 19.64 11.39
C LYS A 77 13.42 19.17 11.42
N ALA A 78 12.53 19.83 10.68
CA ALA A 78 11.14 19.42 10.55
C ALA A 78 11.01 18.12 9.73
N GLN A 79 11.83 17.94 8.69
CA GLN A 79 11.90 16.66 7.96
C GLN A 79 12.36 15.51 8.87
N ALA A 80 13.38 15.75 9.70
CA ALA A 80 13.95 14.72 10.58
C ALA A 80 12.94 14.16 11.60
N ILE A 81 11.90 14.92 11.97
CA ILE A 81 10.83 14.48 12.88
C ILE A 81 9.96 13.39 12.24
N PHE A 82 9.79 13.42 10.91
CA PHE A 82 8.94 12.48 10.19
C PHE A 82 9.69 11.23 9.69
N THR A 83 11.02 11.27 9.66
CA THR A 83 11.86 10.13 9.25
C THR A 83 11.59 8.86 10.06
N PRO A 84 11.45 8.87 11.41
CA PRO A 84 11.11 7.69 12.19
C PRO A 84 9.79 7.05 11.80
N VAL A 85 8.79 7.85 11.40
CA VAL A 85 7.47 7.32 11.01
C VAL A 85 7.57 6.58 9.67
N MET A 86 8.37 7.08 8.72
CA MET A 86 8.64 6.34 7.48
C MET A 86 9.41 5.04 7.75
N ASN A 87 10.38 5.08 8.65
CA ASN A 87 11.15 3.90 9.05
C ASN A 87 10.26 2.82 9.71
N GLY A 88 9.29 3.23 10.53
CA GLY A 88 8.34 2.33 11.18
C GLY A 88 7.14 1.91 10.32
N SER A 89 7.04 2.37 9.06
CA SER A 89 5.94 2.04 8.17
C SER A 89 6.43 1.41 6.87
N VAL A 90 6.81 2.22 5.88
CA VAL A 90 7.18 1.76 4.53
C VAL A 90 8.42 0.89 4.54
N ASN A 91 9.42 1.24 5.34
CA ASN A 91 10.70 0.53 5.32
C ASN A 91 10.63 -0.88 5.91
N ILE A 92 9.65 -1.14 6.80
CA ILE A 92 9.41 -2.47 7.39
C ILE A 92 8.20 -3.19 6.78
N MET A 93 7.55 -2.59 5.79
CA MET A 93 6.28 -3.05 5.23
C MET A 93 6.39 -4.45 4.61
N SER A 94 7.52 -4.77 3.99
CA SER A 94 7.76 -6.07 3.38
C SER A 94 7.71 -7.22 4.40
N ILE A 95 8.38 -7.04 5.55
CA ILE A 95 8.42 -8.03 6.64
C ILE A 95 7.04 -8.16 7.27
N MET A 96 6.35 -7.03 7.49
CA MET A 96 5.00 -7.02 8.04
C MET A 96 3.99 -7.75 7.14
N ILE A 97 4.04 -7.49 5.82
CA ILE A 97 3.19 -8.18 4.84
C ILE A 97 3.52 -9.68 4.80
N ALA A 98 4.80 -10.05 4.81
CA ALA A 98 5.20 -11.46 4.82
C ALA A 98 4.59 -12.21 6.02
N PHE A 99 4.62 -11.61 7.22
CA PHE A 99 3.99 -12.17 8.41
C PHE A 99 2.46 -12.26 8.26
N LEU A 100 1.79 -11.19 7.82
CA LEU A 100 0.34 -11.17 7.66
C LEU A 100 -0.17 -12.19 6.62
N VAL A 101 0.58 -12.36 5.52
CA VAL A 101 0.26 -13.36 4.49
C VAL A 101 0.47 -14.76 5.04
N ALA A 102 1.57 -15.02 5.77
CA ALA A 102 1.80 -16.31 6.42
C ALA A 102 0.69 -16.65 7.43
N ARG A 103 0.26 -15.66 8.24
CA ARG A 103 -0.85 -15.79 9.18
C ARG A 103 -2.17 -16.12 8.47
N ASN A 104 -2.53 -15.38 7.42
CA ASN A 104 -3.75 -15.63 6.66
C ASN A 104 -3.71 -16.99 5.94
N MET A 105 -2.52 -17.43 5.50
CA MET A 105 -2.32 -18.76 4.96
C MET A 105 -2.57 -19.84 6.01
N ALA A 106 -2.01 -19.72 7.22
CA ALA A 106 -2.25 -20.66 8.31
C ALA A 106 -3.74 -20.79 8.65
N ILE A 107 -4.45 -19.66 8.76
CA ILE A 107 -5.91 -19.62 8.95
C ILE A 107 -6.63 -20.36 7.82
N SER A 108 -6.21 -20.19 6.56
CA SER A 108 -6.81 -20.89 5.41
C SER A 108 -6.61 -22.41 5.42
N TYR A 109 -5.62 -22.90 6.18
CA TYR A 109 -5.33 -24.32 6.37
C TYR A 109 -5.87 -24.87 7.69
N GLU A 110 -6.67 -24.08 8.43
CA GLU A 110 -7.16 -24.44 9.77
C GLU A 110 -6.03 -24.79 10.74
N GLN A 111 -4.84 -24.20 10.52
CA GLN A 111 -3.69 -24.31 11.41
C GLN A 111 -3.65 -23.11 12.35
N ASP A 112 -2.88 -23.25 13.42
CA ASP A 112 -2.67 -22.15 14.35
C ASP A 112 -1.97 -20.98 13.66
N ASP A 113 -2.52 -19.78 13.84
CA ASP A 113 -2.09 -18.56 13.15
C ASP A 113 -0.95 -17.83 13.87
N LEU A 114 -0.65 -18.24 15.12
CA LEU A 114 0.35 -17.62 15.98
C LEU A 114 1.46 -18.58 16.43
N TYR A 115 1.23 -19.89 16.38
CA TYR A 115 2.26 -20.87 16.73
C TYR A 115 3.18 -21.13 15.53
N ALA A 116 4.48 -20.94 15.78
CA ALA A 116 5.55 -21.23 14.84
C ALA A 116 6.26 -22.50 15.27
N ASP A 117 5.63 -23.66 15.09
CA ASP A 117 6.25 -24.98 15.23
C ASP A 117 5.93 -25.86 14.02
#